data_AF-A0A939PNK6-F1
#
_entry.id   AF-A0A939PNK6-F1
#
_cell.length_a   1.000
_cell.length_b   1.000
_cell.length_c   1.000
_cell.angle_alpha   90.00
_cell.angle_beta   90.00
_cell.angle_gamma   90.00
#
_symmetry.space_group_name_H-M   'P 1'
#
loop_
_entity.id
_entity.type
_entity.pdbx_description
1 polymer ?
#
loop_
_entity_poly.entity_id
_entity_poly.type
_entity_poly.pdbx_seq_one_letter_code
_entity_poly.pdbx_strand_id
1 'polypeptide(L)'
;LALFNAGQTLKDLVEDLGRQRREDPADDLTTALVTANIDGESLTDQELGSFFILLVVAGNETTRNAIAHSLDLFTRHPEQRALLAEDFEGRIAGAVEEVVRYASPVIWMRRTATCDTTLNDHVIKAGDKLVLYYWSANRDEMVFTDPERFDILRN
;
A
#
# COMPACT_ATOMS: atom_id res chain seq x y z
N LEU A 1 13.59 17.72 -11.87
CA LEU A 1 13.25 19.10 -11.42
C LEU A 1 11.83 19.17 -10.84
N ALA A 2 10.76 18.91 -11.61
CA ALA A 2 9.39 18.96 -11.10
C ALA A 2 9.08 18.01 -9.92
N LEU A 3 9.54 16.75 -9.99
CA LEU A 3 9.33 15.77 -8.90
C LEU A 3 10.03 16.15 -7.60
N PHE A 4 11.22 16.73 -7.69
CA PHE A 4 12.01 17.18 -6.54
C PHE A 4 11.33 18.39 -5.88
N ASN A 5 10.80 19.30 -6.69
CA ASN A 5 10.05 20.47 -6.21
C ASN A 5 8.75 20.04 -5.51
N ALA A 6 8.00 19.07 -6.06
CA ALA A 6 6.79 18.56 -5.43
C ALA A 6 7.08 17.89 -4.07
N GLY A 7 8.15 17.11 -3.98
CA GLY A 7 8.59 16.50 -2.72
C GLY A 7 8.96 17.55 -1.67
N GLN A 8 9.67 18.61 -2.06
CA GLN A 8 9.99 19.72 -1.15
C GLN A 8 8.74 20.47 -0.70
N THR A 9 7.80 20.77 -1.61
CA THR A 9 6.55 21.45 -1.24
C THR A 9 5.72 20.65 -0.23
N LEU A 10 5.62 19.32 -0.39
CA LEU A 10 4.92 18.47 0.59
C LEU A 10 5.63 18.44 1.95
N LYS A 11 6.97 18.45 1.94
CA LYS A 11 7.78 18.52 3.15
C LYS A 11 7.54 19.84 3.89
N ASP A 12 7.67 20.97 3.21
CA ASP A 12 7.49 22.30 3.80
C ASP A 12 6.09 22.44 4.42
N LEU A 13 5.07 21.95 3.71
CA LEU A 13 3.68 21.99 4.19
C LEU A 13 3.48 21.22 5.50
N VAL A 14 4.06 20.02 5.63
CA VAL A 14 3.89 19.23 6.85
C VAL A 14 4.78 19.71 7.99
N GLU A 15 5.95 20.30 7.71
CA GLU A 15 6.78 20.94 8.73
C GLU A 15 6.07 22.17 9.33
N ASP A 16 5.44 22.99 8.48
CA ASP A 16 4.61 24.11 8.90
C ASP A 16 3.41 23.64 9.75
N LEU A 17 2.67 22.64 9.27
CA LEU A 17 1.54 22.07 10.01
C LEU A 17 2.01 21.43 11.33
N GLY A 18 3.14 20.75 11.32
CA GLY A 18 3.73 20.11 12.50
C GLY A 18 4.09 21.14 13.57
N ARG A 19 4.71 22.26 13.20
CA ARG A 19 4.96 23.38 14.13
C ARG A 19 3.67 23.92 14.72
N GLN A 20 2.65 24.16 13.89
CA GLN A 20 1.35 24.63 14.36
C GLN A 20 0.72 23.64 15.36
N ARG A 21 0.78 22.33 15.10
CA ARG A 21 0.22 21.30 16.00
C ARG A 21 0.99 21.09 17.29
N ARG A 22 2.26 21.50 17.38
CA ARG A 22 3.00 21.53 18.64
C ARG A 22 2.57 22.69 19.54
N GLU A 23 2.20 23.83 18.94
CA GLU A 23 1.73 25.02 19.67
C GLU A 23 0.24 24.95 20.01
N ASP A 24 -0.57 24.46 19.08
CA ASP A 24 -2.03 24.32 19.18
C ASP A 24 -2.48 22.92 18.70
N PRO A 25 -2.41 21.90 19.59
CA PRO A 25 -2.77 20.52 19.26
C PRO A 25 -4.24 20.38 18.81
N ALA A 26 -4.48 19.55 17.78
CA ALA A 26 -5.81 19.23 17.28
C ALA A 26 -6.07 17.71 17.34
N ASP A 27 -7.31 17.29 17.06
CA ASP A 27 -7.67 15.87 16.94
C ASP A 27 -7.37 15.37 15.51
N ASP A 28 -6.08 15.31 15.16
CA ASP A 28 -5.61 14.86 13.85
C ASP A 28 -4.32 14.04 13.88
N LEU A 29 -4.04 13.36 12.76
CA LEU A 29 -2.86 12.51 12.59
C LEU A 29 -1.55 13.30 12.79
N THR A 30 -1.49 14.55 12.33
CA THR A 30 -0.27 15.35 12.46
C THR A 30 0.04 15.64 13.92
N THR A 31 -0.98 15.96 14.73
CA THR A 31 -0.85 16.12 16.18
C THR A 31 -0.35 14.83 16.83
N ALA A 32 -0.93 13.69 16.48
CA ALA A 32 -0.47 12.39 16.96
C ALA A 32 1.01 12.13 16.62
N LEU A 33 1.46 12.50 15.42
CA LEU A 33 2.85 12.29 15.00
C LEU A 33 3.85 13.23 15.70
N VAL A 34 3.50 14.50 15.93
CA VAL A 34 4.43 15.46 16.55
C VAL A 34 4.45 15.38 18.07
N THR A 35 3.40 14.82 18.69
CA THR A 35 3.31 14.61 20.14
C THR A 35 3.74 13.21 20.57
N ALA A 36 3.84 12.27 19.62
CA ALA A 36 4.36 10.94 19.89
C ALA A 36 5.76 11.01 20.50
N ASN A 37 5.92 10.34 21.63
CA ASN A 37 7.19 10.14 22.29
C ASN A 37 7.27 8.68 22.70
N ILE A 38 8.17 7.92 22.07
CA ILE A 38 8.39 6.50 22.35
C ILE A 38 9.78 6.39 22.95
N ASP A 39 9.86 5.94 24.20
CA ASP A 39 11.11 5.76 24.94
C ASP A 39 12.01 7.03 25.01
N GLY A 40 11.39 8.22 24.96
CA GLY A 40 12.09 9.51 24.96
C GLY A 40 12.34 10.07 23.55
N GLU A 41 12.10 9.30 22.50
CA GLU A 41 12.33 9.70 21.11
C GLU A 41 11.06 10.27 20.46
N SER A 42 11.23 11.41 19.79
CA SER A 42 10.20 12.09 19.01
C SER A 42 10.74 12.37 17.61
N LEU A 43 9.86 12.39 16.62
CA LEU A 43 10.24 12.72 15.24
C LEU A 43 10.82 14.14 15.16
N THR A 44 12.00 14.25 14.56
CA THR A 44 12.50 15.55 14.08
C THR A 44 11.62 16.07 12.95
N ASP A 45 11.69 17.37 12.65
CA ASP A 45 10.94 17.97 11.53
C ASP A 45 11.27 17.28 10.19
N GLN A 46 12.54 16.91 9.99
CA GLN A 46 12.97 16.19 8.80
C GLN A 46 12.38 14.77 8.72
N GLU A 47 12.31 14.05 9.84
CA GLU A 47 11.71 12.72 9.89
C GLU A 47 10.20 12.77 9.70
N LEU A 48 9.53 13.77 10.29
CA LEU A 48 8.12 14.06 10.06
C LEU A 48 7.85 14.31 8.57
N GLY A 49 8.66 15.17 7.93
CA GLY A 49 8.59 15.45 6.50
C GLY A 49 8.74 14.18 5.64
N SER A 50 9.73 13.35 5.96
CA SER A 50 10.00 12.10 5.24
C SER A 50 8.89 11.07 5.41
N PHE A 51 8.37 10.94 6.63
CA PHE A 51 7.27 10.03 6.95
C PHE A 51 5.96 10.45 6.29
N PHE A 52 5.67 11.75 6.25
CA PHE A 52 4.48 12.27 5.57
C PHE A 52 4.52 12.00 4.06
N ILE A 53 5.68 12.21 3.42
CA ILE A 53 5.84 11.86 2.00
C ILE A 53 5.57 10.37 1.78
N LEU A 54 6.08 9.50 2.66
CA LEU A 54 5.82 8.07 2.59
C LEU A 54 4.30 7.78 2.67
N LEU A 55 3.59 8.39 3.61
CA LEU A 55 2.14 8.22 3.77
C LEU A 55 1.36 8.68 2.52
N VAL A 56 1.66 9.87 2.02
CA VAL A 56 0.97 10.44 0.85
C VAL A 56 1.19 9.58 -0.39
N VAL A 57 2.43 9.15 -0.63
CA VAL A 57 2.74 8.32 -1.81
C VAL A 57 2.12 6.94 -1.69
N ALA A 58 2.29 6.28 -0.53
CA ALA A 58 1.76 4.94 -0.30
C ALA A 58 0.23 4.90 -0.41
N GLY A 59 -0.46 5.87 0.20
CA GLY A 59 -1.92 5.89 0.28
C GLY A 59 -2.61 6.41 -0.98
N ASN A 60 -1.95 7.18 -1.84
CA ASN A 60 -2.60 7.78 -3.01
C ASN A 60 -2.64 6.84 -4.20
N GLU A 61 -1.49 6.30 -4.63
CA GLU A 61 -1.42 5.52 -5.87
C GLU A 61 -2.10 4.16 -5.72
N THR A 62 -1.80 3.43 -4.65
CA THR A 62 -2.34 2.07 -4.44
C THR A 62 -3.85 2.07 -4.22
N THR A 63 -4.35 2.94 -3.34
CA THR A 63 -5.78 3.07 -3.05
C THR A 63 -6.56 3.54 -4.26
N ARG A 64 -6.07 4.57 -4.97
CA ARG A 64 -6.71 5.05 -6.20
C ARG A 64 -6.79 3.94 -7.24
N ASN A 65 -5.70 3.21 -7.46
CA ASN A 65 -5.67 2.13 -8.44
C ASN A 65 -6.61 1.00 -8.03
N ALA A 66 -6.64 0.60 -6.75
CA ALA A 66 -7.58 -0.40 -6.26
C ALA A 66 -9.05 -0.01 -6.51
N ILE A 67 -9.41 1.25 -6.21
CA ILE A 67 -10.77 1.77 -6.45
C ILE A 67 -11.09 1.84 -7.95
N ALA A 68 -10.15 2.31 -8.78
CA ALA A 68 -10.37 2.35 -10.22
C ALA A 68 -10.56 0.95 -10.81
N HIS A 69 -9.74 -0.02 -10.38
CA HIS A 69 -9.88 -1.41 -10.79
C HIS A 69 -11.18 -2.04 -10.27
N SER A 70 -11.63 -1.72 -9.06
CA SER A 70 -12.90 -2.27 -8.54
C SER A 70 -14.08 -1.83 -9.40
N LEU A 71 -14.14 -0.54 -9.78
CA LEU A 71 -15.19 -0.01 -10.66
C LEU A 71 -15.19 -0.71 -12.02
N ASP A 72 -14.03 -0.91 -12.62
CA ASP A 72 -13.88 -1.62 -13.89
C ASP A 72 -14.26 -3.10 -13.77
N LEU A 73 -13.76 -3.80 -12.74
CA LEU A 73 -14.08 -5.21 -12.48
C LEU A 73 -15.58 -5.44 -12.29
N PHE A 74 -16.24 -4.69 -11.40
CA PHE A 74 -17.67 -4.84 -11.18
C PHE A 74 -18.53 -4.36 -12.36
N THR A 75 -17.98 -3.56 -13.27
CA THR A 75 -18.64 -3.21 -14.54
C THR A 75 -18.56 -4.35 -15.55
N ARG A 76 -17.38 -5.00 -15.66
CA ARG A 76 -17.14 -6.13 -16.56
C ARG A 76 -17.74 -7.45 -16.07
N HIS A 77 -17.97 -7.57 -14.76
CA HIS A 77 -18.51 -8.75 -14.08
C HIS A 77 -19.82 -8.42 -13.35
N PRO A 78 -20.91 -8.09 -14.07
CA PRO A 78 -22.18 -7.70 -13.45
C PRO A 78 -22.77 -8.78 -12.54
N GLU A 79 -22.46 -10.05 -12.77
CA GLU A 79 -22.82 -11.20 -11.93
C GLU A 79 -22.14 -11.14 -10.55
N GLN A 80 -20.85 -10.81 -10.51
CA GLN A 80 -20.10 -10.62 -9.25
C GLN A 80 -20.63 -9.40 -8.49
N ARG A 81 -20.99 -8.33 -9.21
CA ARG A 81 -21.63 -7.15 -8.61
C ARG A 81 -23.01 -7.48 -8.01
N ALA A 82 -23.80 -8.30 -8.70
CA ALA A 82 -25.11 -8.74 -8.19
C ALA A 82 -24.93 -9.57 -6.91
N LEU A 83 -23.97 -10.50 -6.87
CA LEU A 83 -23.62 -11.22 -5.65
C LEU A 83 -23.24 -10.27 -4.51
N LEU A 84 -22.41 -9.26 -4.75
CA LEU A 84 -22.07 -8.30 -3.70
C LEU A 84 -23.32 -7.55 -3.19
N ALA A 85 -24.26 -7.19 -4.08
CA ALA A 85 -25.46 -6.46 -3.70
C ALA A 85 -26.49 -7.29 -2.91
N GLU A 86 -26.54 -8.61 -3.13
CA GLU A 86 -27.45 -9.52 -2.42
C GLU A 86 -27.14 -9.63 -0.92
N ASP A 87 -25.87 -9.54 -0.53
CA ASP A 87 -25.42 -9.61 0.86
C ASP A 87 -24.13 -8.79 1.02
N PHE A 88 -24.28 -7.47 1.01
CA PHE A 88 -23.16 -6.54 1.04
C PHE A 88 -22.32 -6.70 2.32
N GLU A 89 -22.97 -6.71 3.49
CA GLU A 89 -22.28 -6.81 4.79
C GLU A 89 -21.52 -8.12 4.93
N GLY A 90 -22.07 -9.24 4.44
CA GLY A 90 -21.41 -10.54 4.49
C GLY A 90 -20.29 -10.72 3.46
N ARG A 91 -20.34 -10.00 2.33
CA ARG A 91 -19.45 -10.25 1.16
C ARG A 91 -18.41 -9.16 0.91
N ILE A 92 -18.57 -7.95 1.48
CA ILE A 92 -17.68 -6.82 1.17
C ILE A 92 -16.21 -7.07 1.53
N ALA A 93 -15.93 -7.75 2.64
CA ALA A 93 -14.56 -8.05 3.05
C ALA A 93 -13.84 -8.95 2.02
N GLY A 94 -14.45 -10.08 1.64
CA GLY A 94 -13.89 -10.98 0.62
C GLY A 94 -13.79 -10.32 -0.76
N ALA A 95 -14.77 -9.49 -1.12
CA ALA A 95 -14.73 -8.72 -2.36
C ALA A 95 -13.54 -7.74 -2.41
N VAL A 96 -13.22 -7.06 -1.30
CA VAL A 96 -12.05 -6.18 -1.21
C VAL A 96 -10.76 -6.97 -1.37
N GLU A 97 -10.61 -8.10 -0.67
CA GLU A 97 -9.45 -8.97 -0.79
C GLU A 97 -9.26 -9.47 -2.23
N GLU A 98 -10.35 -9.90 -2.88
CA GLU A 98 -10.29 -10.38 -4.26
C GLU A 98 -9.92 -9.25 -5.24
N VAL A 99 -10.45 -8.04 -5.07
CA VAL A 99 -10.05 -6.88 -5.88
C VAL A 99 -8.57 -6.60 -5.72
N VAL A 100 -8.05 -6.59 -4.49
CA VAL A 100 -6.62 -6.35 -4.22
C VAL A 100 -5.75 -7.46 -4.81
N ARG A 101 -6.18 -8.73 -4.69
CA ARG A 101 -5.49 -9.88 -5.30
C ARG A 101 -5.43 -9.73 -6.81
N TYR A 102 -6.58 -9.53 -7.46
CA TYR A 102 -6.71 -9.52 -8.91
C TYR A 102 -6.00 -8.33 -9.55
N ALA A 103 -6.18 -7.13 -8.97
CA ALA A 103 -5.59 -5.89 -9.47
C ALA A 103 -4.10 -5.77 -9.15
N SER A 104 -3.65 -6.32 -8.01
CA SER A 104 -2.30 -6.16 -7.46
C SER A 104 -1.76 -4.72 -7.58
N PRO A 105 -2.38 -3.72 -6.93
CA PRO A 105 -2.00 -2.31 -7.10
C PRO A 105 -0.52 -2.01 -6.81
N VAL A 106 0.10 -2.81 -5.93
CA VAL A 106 1.55 -2.91 -5.82
C VAL A 106 2.01 -4.13 -6.61
N ILE A 107 2.64 -3.91 -7.76
CA ILE A 107 3.07 -5.01 -8.64
C ILE A 107 4.27 -5.74 -8.04
N TRP A 108 5.22 -5.00 -7.47
CA TRP A 108 6.40 -5.57 -6.85
C TRP A 108 7.04 -4.68 -5.77
N MET A 109 7.84 -5.28 -4.89
CA MET A 109 8.78 -4.57 -4.04
C MET A 109 10.15 -5.25 -4.04
N ARG A 110 11.19 -4.46 -3.81
CA ARG A 110 12.58 -4.95 -3.80
C ARG A 110 13.05 -5.22 -2.36
N ARG A 111 13.91 -6.23 -2.21
CA ARG A 111 14.74 -6.49 -1.03
C ARG A 111 16.22 -6.58 -1.44
N THR A 112 17.11 -6.41 -0.47
CA THR A 112 18.55 -6.64 -0.64
C THR A 112 18.93 -7.84 0.22
N ALA A 113 19.60 -8.83 -0.35
CA ALA A 113 20.16 -9.94 0.41
C ALA A 113 21.23 -9.43 1.38
N THR A 114 21.13 -9.79 2.65
CA THR A 114 22.10 -9.39 3.69
C THR A 114 23.22 -10.42 3.85
N CYS A 115 23.04 -11.63 3.34
CA CYS A 115 24.01 -12.71 3.35
C CYS A 115 23.86 -13.59 2.10
N ASP A 116 24.87 -14.41 1.84
CA ASP A 116 24.79 -15.48 0.84
C ASP A 116 23.76 -16.52 1.26
N THR A 117 22.89 -16.94 0.34
CA THR A 117 21.85 -17.95 0.59
C THR A 117 21.45 -18.68 -0.70
N THR A 118 20.48 -19.59 -0.62
CA THR A 118 19.88 -20.28 -1.77
C THR A 118 18.36 -20.21 -1.68
N LEU A 119 17.69 -19.90 -2.80
CA LEU A 119 16.24 -19.86 -2.93
C LEU A 119 15.81 -20.58 -4.21
N ASN A 120 14.96 -21.61 -4.10
CA ASN A 120 14.51 -22.43 -5.23
C ASN A 120 15.67 -22.87 -6.15
N ASP A 121 16.74 -23.43 -5.55
CA ASP A 121 17.97 -23.87 -6.22
C ASP A 121 18.83 -22.75 -6.86
N HIS A 122 18.46 -21.47 -6.68
CA HIS A 122 19.27 -20.33 -7.11
C HIS A 122 20.16 -19.83 -5.98
N VAL A 123 21.46 -19.71 -6.25
CA VAL A 123 22.41 -19.08 -5.34
C VAL A 123 22.21 -17.56 -5.38
N ILE A 124 22.07 -16.96 -4.20
CA ILE A 124 21.91 -15.52 -4.00
C ILE A 124 23.09 -15.04 -3.18
N LYS A 125 23.74 -13.95 -3.61
CA LYS A 125 24.89 -13.37 -2.92
C LYS A 125 24.49 -12.17 -2.06
N ALA A 126 25.23 -11.95 -0.98
CA ALA A 126 25.08 -10.75 -0.19
C ALA A 126 25.18 -9.49 -1.09
N GLY A 127 24.22 -8.58 -0.97
CA GLY A 127 24.11 -7.37 -1.79
C GLY A 127 23.18 -7.49 -2.99
N ASP A 128 22.86 -8.70 -3.45
CA ASP A 128 21.94 -8.94 -4.56
C ASP A 128 20.57 -8.33 -4.30
N LYS A 129 19.90 -7.90 -5.38
CA LYS A 129 18.55 -7.34 -5.33
C LYS A 129 17.54 -8.40 -5.73
N LEU A 130 16.62 -8.70 -4.82
CA LEU A 130 15.49 -9.57 -5.07
C LEU A 130 14.24 -8.71 -5.29
N VAL A 131 13.42 -9.08 -6.25
CA VAL A 131 12.13 -8.42 -6.52
C VAL A 131 11.01 -9.40 -6.23
N LEU A 132 10.19 -9.07 -5.24
CA LEU A 132 8.98 -9.80 -4.89
C LEU A 132 7.88 -9.36 -5.84
N TYR A 133 7.52 -10.19 -6.82
CA TYR A 133 6.47 -9.90 -7.80
C TYR A 133 5.11 -10.35 -7.31
N TYR A 134 4.40 -9.48 -6.58
CA TYR A 134 3.08 -9.79 -6.02
C TYR A 134 2.05 -10.11 -7.09
N TRP A 135 2.10 -9.43 -8.25
CA TRP A 135 1.18 -9.72 -9.36
C TRP A 135 1.28 -11.16 -9.85
N SER A 136 2.51 -11.71 -9.90
CA SER A 136 2.75 -13.10 -10.27
C SER A 136 2.33 -14.05 -9.15
N ALA A 137 2.65 -13.74 -7.89
CA ALA A 137 2.27 -14.57 -6.75
C ALA A 137 0.74 -14.68 -6.60
N ASN A 138 0.02 -13.58 -6.81
CA ASN A 138 -1.44 -13.53 -6.80
C ASN A 138 -2.10 -14.31 -7.95
N ARG A 139 -1.30 -14.83 -8.90
CA ARG A 139 -1.72 -15.66 -10.03
C ARG A 139 -1.13 -17.07 -9.99
N ASP A 140 -0.47 -17.44 -8.90
CA ASP A 140 0.13 -18.77 -8.77
C ASP A 140 -0.95 -19.85 -8.71
N GLU A 141 -1.01 -20.70 -9.74
CA GLU A 141 -1.95 -21.82 -9.87
C GLU A 141 -1.79 -22.88 -8.77
N MET A 142 -0.64 -22.93 -8.10
CA MET A 142 -0.44 -23.82 -6.94
C MET A 142 -1.15 -23.30 -5.68
N VAL A 143 -1.50 -22.01 -5.64
CA VAL A 143 -2.15 -21.36 -4.49
C VAL A 143 -3.61 -21.04 -4.79
N PHE A 144 -3.90 -20.51 -5.98
CA PHE A 144 -5.23 -20.06 -6.37
C PHE A 144 -5.79 -20.92 -7.51
N THR A 145 -6.92 -21.59 -7.29
CA THR A 145 -7.67 -22.24 -8.38
C THR A 145 -8.24 -21.19 -9.31
N ASP A 146 -8.12 -21.36 -10.63
CA ASP A 146 -8.54 -20.39 -11.65
C ASP A 146 -8.07 -18.95 -11.32
N PRO A 147 -6.76 -18.68 -11.23
CA PRO A 147 -6.24 -17.41 -10.69
C PRO A 147 -6.66 -16.18 -11.49
N GLU A 148 -6.90 -16.35 -12.80
CA GLU A 148 -7.33 -15.28 -13.71
C GLU A 148 -8.85 -15.04 -13.66
N ARG A 149 -9.60 -15.80 -12.88
CA ARG A 149 -11.03 -15.55 -12.65
C ARG A 149 -11.20 -14.56 -11.49
N PHE A 150 -11.96 -13.50 -11.74
CA PHE A 150 -12.43 -12.61 -10.68
C PHE A 150 -13.63 -13.26 -9.97
N ASP A 151 -13.48 -13.57 -8.68
CA ASP A 151 -14.51 -14.20 -7.87
C ASP A 151 -14.52 -13.68 -6.43
N ILE A 152 -15.52 -12.87 -6.07
CA ILE A 152 -15.61 -12.26 -4.74
C ILE A 152 -15.89 -13.26 -3.62
N LEU A 153 -16.24 -14.50 -3.98
CA LEU A 153 -16.46 -15.60 -3.03
C LEU A 153 -15.21 -16.47 -2.87
N ARG A 154 -14.07 -16.05 -3.44
CA ARG A 154 -12.77 -16.69 -3.22
C ARG A 154 -12.33 -16.51 -1.76
N ASN A 155 -11.85 -17.59 -1.15
CA ASN A 155 -11.28 -17.61 0.20
C ASN A 155 -9.77 -17.42 0.15
#